data_AF-A0A4P5TXX7-F1
#
_entry.id   AF-A0A4P5TXX7-F1
#
_cell.length_a   1.000
_cell.length_b   1.000
_cell.length_c   1.000
_cell.angle_alpha   90.00
_cell.angle_beta   90.00
_cell.angle_gamma   90.00
#
_symmetry.space_group_name_H-M   'P 1'
#
loop_
_entity.id
_entity.type
_entity.pdbx_description
1 polymer ?
#
loop_
_entity_poly.entity_id
_entity_poly.type
_entity_poly.pdbx_seq_one_letter_code
_entity_poly.pdbx_strand_id
1 'polypeptide(L)'
;MTLFRFPTIDVTNATKFANEDLIQENNTLLAWWDYGHYLALHTKFNLVFNPGNQFGKTTRNFVDAVLLDDEVVAHQKLKDLNPYSYNTANKELKTNKIYILVNRDFIYKIPYFYEVSSNEKITIHKKEKTINPLACTKKSADEMWCNKELINYRNGTVNQSPGIFKIIYLDRQGKFLSEKILNKKGTNTLVHWSLGKDGKDITQNNIMIPKWMSETILVKLYLGQFNPKLFKLVSNHFPDARIYELNL
;
A
#
# COMPACT_ATOMS: atom_id res chain seq x y z
N MET A 1 -5.02 -19.36 20.60
CA MET A 1 -3.75 -19.69 19.93
C MET A 1 -4.10 -20.40 18.63
N THR A 2 -4.20 -19.66 17.54
CA THR A 2 -4.46 -20.21 16.19
C THR A 2 -4.16 -19.10 15.19
N LEU A 3 -2.94 -19.04 14.67
CA LEU A 3 -2.56 -18.06 13.64
C LEU A 3 -1.49 -18.63 12.71
N PHE A 4 -1.66 -19.89 12.30
CA PHE A 4 -1.09 -20.38 11.05
C PHE A 4 -2.26 -20.66 10.12
N ARG A 5 -2.81 -19.62 9.50
CA ARG A 5 -3.53 -19.82 8.25
C ARG A 5 -2.45 -19.94 7.17
N PHE A 6 -2.51 -21.05 6.43
CA PHE A 6 -1.77 -21.32 5.19
C PHE A 6 -1.55 -20.06 4.35
N PRO A 7 -0.44 -19.95 3.58
CA PRO A 7 -0.17 -18.75 2.81
C PRO A 7 -1.40 -18.42 1.96
N THR A 8 -1.94 -17.23 2.14
CA THR A 8 -2.97 -16.72 1.23
C THR A 8 -2.40 -16.68 -0.18
N ILE A 9 -3.26 -16.64 -1.20
CA ILE A 9 -2.82 -16.43 -2.58
C ILE A 9 -1.90 -15.18 -2.65
N ASP A 10 -2.21 -14.15 -1.86
CA ASP A 10 -1.40 -12.93 -1.76
C ASP A 10 0.01 -13.17 -1.21
N VAL A 11 0.17 -14.04 -0.20
CA VAL A 11 1.49 -14.44 0.36
C VAL A 11 2.30 -15.21 -0.69
N THR A 12 1.64 -16.11 -1.42
CA THR A 12 2.26 -16.96 -2.45
C THR A 12 2.73 -16.11 -3.64
N ASN A 13 1.86 -15.21 -4.12
CA ASN A 13 2.16 -14.30 -5.22
C ASN A 13 3.27 -13.32 -4.86
N ALA A 14 3.18 -12.65 -3.70
CA ALA A 14 4.20 -11.70 -3.26
C ALA A 14 5.61 -12.31 -3.20
N THR A 15 5.69 -13.57 -2.79
CA THR A 15 6.96 -14.29 -2.66
C THR A 15 7.46 -14.83 -3.99
N LYS A 16 6.56 -15.29 -4.86
CA LYS A 16 6.90 -15.61 -6.25
C LYS A 16 7.53 -14.39 -6.93
N PHE A 17 6.90 -13.23 -6.81
CA PHE A 17 7.40 -11.98 -7.40
C PHE A 17 8.72 -11.52 -6.80
N ALA A 18 8.87 -11.59 -5.47
CA ALA A 18 10.14 -11.27 -4.82
C ALA A 18 11.27 -12.22 -5.25
N ASN A 19 11.00 -13.51 -5.46
CA ASN A 19 12.00 -14.47 -5.88
C ASN A 19 12.35 -14.37 -7.38
N GLU A 20 11.35 -14.16 -8.24
CA GLU A 20 11.53 -14.10 -9.70
C GLU A 20 12.16 -12.79 -10.17
N ASP A 21 11.80 -11.66 -9.56
CA ASP A 21 12.24 -10.33 -10.01
C ASP A 21 13.42 -9.77 -9.21
N LEU A 22 13.72 -10.32 -8.03
CA LEU A 22 14.75 -9.80 -7.14
C LEU A 22 15.63 -10.92 -6.59
N ILE A 23 16.62 -11.31 -7.38
CA ILE A 23 17.73 -12.14 -6.91
C ILE A 23 18.83 -11.21 -6.41
N GLN A 24 18.64 -10.64 -5.21
CA GLN A 24 19.72 -9.88 -4.57
C GLN A 24 19.96 -10.38 -3.16
N GLU A 25 21.05 -11.13 -3.01
CA GLU A 25 21.52 -11.64 -1.72
C GLU A 25 21.84 -10.50 -0.76
N ASN A 26 21.58 -10.72 0.53
CA ASN A 26 21.98 -9.87 1.64
C ASN A 26 21.31 -8.49 1.73
N ASN A 27 20.39 -8.12 0.83
CA ASN A 27 19.60 -6.90 0.97
C ASN A 27 18.44 -7.06 1.95
N THR A 28 17.85 -5.94 2.37
CA THR A 28 16.77 -5.92 3.36
C THR A 28 15.42 -5.78 2.67
N LEU A 29 14.45 -6.64 3.03
CA LEU A 29 13.06 -6.52 2.58
C LEU A 29 12.13 -6.23 3.76
N LEU A 30 11.48 -5.07 3.70
CA LEU A 30 10.43 -4.64 4.60
C LEU A 30 9.10 -5.19 4.07
N ALA A 31 8.53 -6.14 4.79
CA ALA A 31 7.30 -6.82 4.45
C ALA A 31 6.50 -7.12 5.74
N TRP A 32 5.17 -7.22 5.64
CA TRP A 32 4.36 -7.61 6.79
C TRP A 32 4.75 -9.01 7.31
N TRP A 33 4.72 -9.21 8.62
CA TRP A 33 5.28 -10.40 9.27
C TRP A 33 4.59 -11.71 8.86
N ASP A 34 3.32 -11.66 8.43
CA ASP A 34 2.60 -12.84 7.90
C ASP A 34 3.30 -13.44 6.67
N TYR A 35 4.03 -12.61 5.91
CA TYR A 35 4.81 -13.06 4.76
C TYR A 35 6.18 -13.61 5.16
N GLY A 36 6.61 -13.37 6.40
CA GLY A 36 7.98 -13.54 6.86
C GLY A 36 8.52 -14.96 6.70
N HIS A 37 7.78 -15.98 7.10
CA HIS A 37 8.24 -17.37 6.94
C HIS A 37 8.33 -17.80 5.47
N TYR A 38 7.33 -17.45 4.67
CA TYR A 38 7.29 -17.87 3.27
C TYR A 38 8.37 -17.15 2.46
N LEU A 39 8.54 -15.83 2.66
CA LEU A 39 9.64 -15.05 2.08
C LEU A 39 11.02 -15.55 2.54
N ALA A 40 11.20 -15.92 3.80
CA ALA A 40 12.50 -16.41 4.30
C ALA A 40 12.89 -17.75 3.66
N LEU A 41 11.90 -18.59 3.36
CA LEU A 41 12.13 -19.90 2.73
C LEU A 41 12.41 -19.81 1.22
N HIS A 42 11.93 -18.76 0.55
CA HIS A 42 11.90 -18.68 -0.91
C HIS A 42 12.69 -17.49 -1.47
N THR A 43 13.25 -16.63 -0.62
CA THR A 43 14.07 -15.50 -1.04
C THR A 43 15.36 -15.43 -0.23
N LYS A 44 16.35 -14.70 -0.73
CA LYS A 44 17.63 -14.47 -0.05
C LYS A 44 17.69 -13.11 0.66
N PHE A 45 16.53 -12.51 0.93
CA PHE A 45 16.41 -11.23 1.64
C PHE A 45 16.59 -11.41 3.14
N ASN A 46 17.25 -10.43 3.76
CA ASN A 46 17.16 -10.21 5.19
C ASN A 46 15.79 -9.63 5.54
N LEU A 47 14.97 -10.40 6.25
CA LEU A 47 13.66 -9.96 6.68
C LEU A 47 13.75 -9.29 8.05
N VAL A 48 13.30 -8.04 8.13
CA VAL A 48 13.24 -7.29 9.39
C VAL A 48 12.09 -7.81 10.28
N PHE A 49 11.05 -8.38 9.67
CA PHE A 49 9.83 -8.81 10.36
C PHE A 49 9.59 -10.30 10.13
N ASN A 50 9.40 -11.04 11.22
CA ASN A 50 9.02 -12.43 11.21
C ASN A 50 8.04 -12.71 12.37
N PRO A 51 7.35 -13.86 12.38
CA PRO A 51 6.40 -14.14 13.46
C PRO A 51 7.01 -14.12 14.87
N GLY A 52 8.32 -14.29 15.01
CA GLY A 52 9.05 -14.17 16.28
C GLY A 52 9.15 -12.75 16.84
N ASN A 53 8.90 -11.70 16.03
CA ASN A 53 8.92 -10.30 16.48
C ASN A 53 7.63 -9.51 16.20
N GLN A 54 6.52 -10.21 15.94
CA GLN A 54 5.22 -9.65 15.54
C GLN A 54 4.63 -8.59 16.50
N PHE A 55 4.99 -8.59 17.79
CA PHE A 55 4.53 -7.60 18.78
C PHE A 55 5.62 -6.66 19.32
N GLY A 56 6.83 -6.76 18.75
CA GLY A 56 7.99 -5.98 19.17
C GLY A 56 7.96 -4.52 18.72
N LYS A 57 8.86 -3.71 19.29
CA LYS A 57 9.04 -2.28 18.94
C LYS A 57 9.28 -2.07 17.45
N THR A 58 10.02 -2.98 16.81
CA THR A 58 10.33 -2.93 15.38
C THR A 58 9.07 -2.98 14.51
N THR A 59 8.13 -3.90 14.81
CA THR A 59 6.86 -4.00 14.09
C THR A 59 5.99 -2.76 14.29
N ARG A 60 5.96 -2.19 15.49
CA ARG A 60 5.25 -0.92 15.74
C ARG A 60 5.85 0.24 14.96
N ASN A 61 7.17 0.38 14.96
CA ASN A 61 7.87 1.42 14.21
C ASN A 61 7.62 1.32 12.70
N PHE A 62 7.55 0.09 12.17
CA PHE A 62 7.21 -0.15 10.76
C PHE A 62 5.78 0.25 10.43
N VAL A 63 4.82 -0.21 11.24
CA VAL A 63 3.41 0.18 11.12
C VAL A 63 3.26 1.70 11.17
N ASP A 64 3.88 2.34 12.17
CA ASP A 64 3.85 3.79 12.33
C ASP A 64 4.45 4.48 11.10
N ALA A 65 5.55 3.96 10.53
CA ALA A 65 6.20 4.56 9.35
C ALA A 65 5.35 4.45 8.07
N VAL A 66 4.78 3.26 7.77
CA VAL A 66 4.01 3.06 6.54
C VAL A 66 2.64 3.76 6.55
N LEU A 67 2.15 4.13 7.74
CA LEU A 67 0.89 4.85 7.92
C LEU A 67 1.06 6.38 8.06
N LEU A 68 2.27 6.91 7.94
CA LEU A 68 2.48 8.36 7.81
C LEU A 68 2.00 8.85 6.44
N ASP A 69 1.59 10.11 6.39
CA ASP A 69 1.23 10.85 5.18
C ASP A 69 2.39 11.68 4.61
N ASP A 70 3.35 12.07 5.45
CA ASP A 70 4.61 12.69 5.06
C ASP A 70 5.59 11.65 4.49
N GLU A 71 5.82 11.73 3.19
CA GLU A 71 6.64 10.78 2.45
C GLU A 71 8.13 10.83 2.82
N VAL A 72 8.67 12.02 3.13
CA VAL A 72 10.08 12.19 3.50
C VAL A 72 10.33 11.58 4.88
N VAL A 73 9.45 11.87 5.85
CA VAL A 73 9.55 11.32 7.21
C VAL A 73 9.34 9.81 7.20
N ALA A 74 8.35 9.31 6.45
CA ALA A 74 8.11 7.89 6.30
C ALA A 74 9.32 7.17 5.69
N HIS A 75 9.87 7.71 4.60
CA HIS A 75 11.05 7.16 3.95
C HIS A 75 12.24 7.06 4.90
N GLN A 76 12.54 8.12 5.68
CA GLN A 76 13.62 8.09 6.66
C GLN A 76 13.38 7.02 7.74
N LYS A 77 12.17 6.96 8.31
CA LYS A 77 11.84 5.95 9.32
C LYS A 77 11.94 4.52 8.78
N LEU A 78 11.58 4.30 7.52
CA LEU A 78 11.74 3.00 6.86
C LEU A 78 13.21 2.64 6.66
N LYS A 79 14.08 3.62 6.37
CA LYS A 79 15.53 3.39 6.31
C LYS A 79 16.12 3.02 7.67
N ASP A 80 15.67 3.68 8.73
CA ASP A 80 16.14 3.45 10.10
C ASP A 80 15.78 2.05 10.63
N LEU A 81 14.85 1.35 9.97
CA LEU A 81 14.47 -0.02 10.30
C LEU A 81 15.45 -1.07 9.79
N ASN A 82 16.44 -0.71 8.95
CA ASN A 82 17.44 -1.66 8.48
C ASN A 82 18.51 -1.91 9.56
N PRO A 83 18.55 -3.10 10.19
CA PRO A 83 19.56 -3.38 11.20
C PRO A 83 20.89 -3.85 10.59
N TYR A 84 20.94 -4.08 9.27
CA TYR A 84 22.06 -4.71 8.60
C TYR A 84 22.91 -3.68 7.84
N SER A 85 23.98 -3.22 8.50
CA SER A 85 25.17 -2.66 7.84
C SER A 85 26.27 -3.71 7.89
N TYR A 86 26.99 -3.92 6.78
CA TYR A 86 28.14 -4.83 6.76
C TYR A 86 29.41 -4.07 6.42
N ASN A 87 30.48 -4.40 7.14
CA ASN A 87 31.82 -3.92 6.83
C ASN A 87 32.37 -4.79 5.70
N THR A 88 32.78 -4.16 4.61
CA THR A 88 33.58 -4.85 3.59
C THR A 88 34.98 -5.16 4.14
N ALA A 89 35.72 -6.05 3.47
CA ALA A 89 37.12 -6.36 3.81
C ALA A 89 38.04 -5.11 3.88
N ASN A 90 37.62 -3.99 3.27
CA ASN A 90 38.32 -2.71 3.28
C ASN A 90 37.81 -1.70 4.33
N LYS A 91 36.97 -2.11 5.30
CA LYS A 91 36.30 -1.23 6.29
C LYS A 91 35.37 -0.16 5.68
N GLU A 92 35.04 -0.24 4.40
CA GLU A 92 33.94 0.57 3.84
C GLU A 92 32.61 -0.02 4.30
N LEU A 93 31.80 0.83 4.94
CA LEU A 93 30.43 0.50 5.34
C LEU A 93 29.58 0.48 4.08
N LYS A 94 29.23 -0.72 3.60
CA LYS A 94 28.32 -0.84 2.46
C LYS A 94 26.92 -1.05 3.03
N THR A 95 26.07 -0.05 2.87
CA THR A 95 24.67 -0.14 3.28
C THR A 95 23.94 -1.09 2.34
N ASN A 96 23.29 -2.11 2.92
CA ASN A 96 22.38 -2.96 2.17
C ASN A 96 21.28 -2.10 1.55
N LYS A 97 20.88 -2.44 0.32
CA LYS A 97 19.69 -1.84 -0.27
C LYS A 97 18.48 -2.27 0.54
N ILE A 98 17.54 -1.35 0.67
CA ILE A 98 16.31 -1.57 1.43
C ILE A 98 15.16 -1.58 0.43
N TYR A 99 14.36 -2.62 0.50
CA TYR A 99 13.17 -2.77 -0.33
C TYR A 99 11.93 -2.79 0.55
N ILE A 100 10.81 -2.32 0.03
CA ILE A 100 9.50 -2.49 0.66
C ILE A 100 8.55 -3.21 -0.31
N LEU A 101 7.93 -4.28 0.17
CA LEU A 101 6.87 -5.00 -0.51
C LEU A 101 5.52 -4.39 -0.09
N VAL A 102 4.75 -3.97 -1.08
CA VAL A 102 3.39 -3.45 -0.88
C VAL A 102 2.45 -4.28 -1.74
N ASN A 103 1.43 -4.86 -1.13
CA ASN A 103 0.43 -5.67 -1.82
C ASN A 103 -0.99 -5.33 -1.37
N ARG A 104 -1.96 -5.88 -2.08
CA ARG A 104 -3.38 -5.72 -1.77
C ARG A 104 -3.68 -6.18 -0.34
N ASP A 105 -3.25 -7.38 0.05
CA ASP A 105 -3.48 -7.90 1.40
C ASP A 105 -2.97 -6.95 2.51
N PHE A 106 -1.82 -6.31 2.31
CA PHE A 106 -1.25 -5.39 3.29
C PHE A 106 -2.10 -4.14 3.52
N ILE A 107 -2.71 -3.56 2.46
CA ILE A 107 -3.64 -2.44 2.63
C ILE A 107 -4.97 -2.86 3.29
N TYR A 108 -5.45 -4.09 3.08
CA TYR A 108 -6.65 -4.59 3.76
C TYR A 108 -6.39 -4.88 5.25
N LYS A 109 -5.12 -5.01 5.66
CA LYS A 109 -4.72 -5.24 7.05
C LYS A 109 -4.56 -3.97 7.90
N ILE A 110 -4.68 -2.78 7.31
CA ILE A 110 -4.66 -1.51 8.06
C ILE A 110 -5.59 -1.48 9.29
N PRO A 111 -6.81 -2.07 9.29
CA PRO A 111 -7.62 -2.13 10.51
C PRO A 111 -6.92 -2.80 11.70
N TYR A 112 -6.07 -3.79 11.45
CA TYR A 112 -5.34 -4.49 12.50
C TYR A 112 -4.15 -3.67 13.02
N PHE A 113 -3.68 -2.70 12.25
CA PHE A 113 -2.56 -1.85 12.64
C PHE A 113 -2.92 -0.84 13.72
N TYR A 114 -4.20 -0.53 13.91
CA TYR A 114 -4.65 0.33 15.01
C TYR A 114 -4.29 -0.22 16.39
N GLU A 115 -4.18 -1.54 16.54
CA GLU A 115 -3.86 -2.17 17.81
C GLU A 115 -2.36 -2.20 18.10
N VAL A 116 -1.55 -1.97 17.05
CA VAL A 116 -0.09 -2.06 17.08
C VAL A 116 0.56 -0.68 17.01
N SER A 117 -0.08 0.27 16.32
CA SER A 117 0.36 1.65 16.14
C SER A 117 0.42 2.39 17.47
N SER A 118 1.48 3.18 17.66
CA SER A 118 1.60 4.08 18.81
C SER A 118 1.14 5.52 18.51
N ASN A 119 0.81 5.80 17.26
CA ASN A 119 0.42 7.12 16.78
C ASN A 119 -1.09 7.38 16.96
N GLU A 120 -1.45 8.35 17.79
CA GLU A 120 -2.85 8.74 18.06
C GLU A 120 -3.62 9.17 16.81
N LYS A 121 -2.93 9.77 15.82
CA LYS A 121 -3.54 10.16 14.54
C LYS A 121 -4.02 8.95 13.73
N ILE A 122 -3.48 7.77 14.02
CA ILE A 122 -3.84 6.51 13.37
C ILE A 122 -4.92 5.78 14.18
N THR A 123 -4.75 5.69 15.51
CA THR A 123 -5.65 4.92 16.37
C THR A 123 -7.05 5.52 16.48
N ILE A 124 -7.22 6.83 16.26
CA ILE A 124 -8.52 7.50 16.21
C ILE A 124 -9.46 6.91 15.15
N HIS A 125 -8.91 6.30 14.09
CA HIS A 125 -9.67 5.73 12.97
C HIS A 125 -10.12 4.27 13.21
N LYS A 126 -9.95 3.71 14.42
CA LYS A 126 -10.22 2.29 14.73
C LYS A 126 -11.62 1.78 14.35
N LYS A 127 -12.60 2.68 14.27
CA LYS A 127 -14.01 2.36 13.94
C LYS A 127 -14.37 2.59 12.48
N GLU A 128 -13.48 3.16 11.68
CA GLU A 128 -13.77 3.44 10.27
C GLU A 128 -13.64 2.17 9.42
N LYS A 129 -14.57 2.00 8.48
CA LYS A 129 -14.40 0.99 7.43
C LYS A 129 -13.21 1.40 6.58
N THR A 130 -12.36 0.44 6.25
CA THR A 130 -11.18 0.69 5.43
C THR A 130 -11.58 0.61 3.97
N ILE A 131 -11.18 -0.42 3.24
CA ILE A 131 -11.34 -0.48 1.80
C ILE A 131 -12.67 -1.14 1.46
N ASN A 132 -13.49 -0.46 0.65
CA ASN A 132 -14.75 -0.97 0.14
C ASN A 132 -14.63 -1.23 -1.37
N PRO A 133 -14.53 -2.50 -1.80
CA PRO A 133 -14.62 -2.85 -3.22
C PRO A 133 -16.00 -2.50 -3.76
N LEU A 134 -16.08 -1.81 -4.89
CA LEU A 134 -17.30 -1.36 -5.53
C LEU A 134 -17.57 -2.11 -6.83
N ALA A 135 -18.74 -2.74 -6.91
CA ALA A 135 -19.33 -3.15 -8.17
C ALA A 135 -20.25 -2.03 -8.67
N CYS A 136 -19.86 -1.37 -9.76
CA CYS A 136 -20.54 -0.20 -10.28
C CYS A 136 -21.22 -0.47 -11.63
N THR A 137 -22.45 -0.01 -11.81
CA THR A 137 -23.14 0.04 -13.10
C THR A 137 -23.40 1.49 -13.50
N LYS A 138 -23.14 1.80 -14.78
CA LYS A 138 -23.31 3.17 -15.30
C LYS A 138 -24.79 3.54 -15.31
N LYS A 139 -25.13 4.70 -14.75
CA LYS A 139 -26.49 5.27 -14.78
C LYS A 139 -26.60 6.42 -15.79
N SER A 140 -25.60 7.30 -15.83
CA SER A 140 -25.54 8.43 -16.77
C SER A 140 -24.08 8.78 -17.09
N ALA A 141 -23.84 9.94 -17.72
CA ALA A 141 -22.48 10.41 -18.00
C ALA A 141 -21.65 10.63 -16.72
N ASP A 142 -22.27 11.16 -15.66
CA ASP A 142 -21.60 11.55 -14.42
C ASP A 142 -21.95 10.65 -13.23
N GLU A 143 -22.85 9.67 -13.40
CA GLU A 143 -23.39 8.88 -12.28
C GLU A 143 -23.27 7.38 -12.48
N MET A 144 -22.96 6.68 -11.38
CA MET A 144 -22.99 5.22 -11.31
C MET A 144 -23.67 4.72 -10.04
N TRP A 145 -24.32 3.57 -10.15
CA TRP A 145 -24.80 2.78 -9.02
C TRP A 145 -23.70 1.81 -8.57
N CYS A 146 -23.15 2.02 -7.37
CA CYS A 146 -22.05 1.22 -6.80
C CYS A 146 -22.48 0.60 -5.48
N ASN A 147 -22.60 -0.73 -5.38
CA ASN A 147 -23.02 -1.43 -4.14
C ASN A 147 -24.26 -0.82 -3.43
N LYS A 148 -25.26 -0.35 -4.20
CA LYS A 148 -26.48 0.37 -3.76
C LYS A 148 -26.32 1.86 -3.45
N GLU A 149 -25.13 2.43 -3.64
CA GLU A 149 -24.88 3.86 -3.52
C GLU A 149 -24.86 4.53 -4.89
N LEU A 150 -25.54 5.67 -5.04
CA LEU A 150 -25.45 6.50 -6.23
C LEU A 150 -24.27 7.45 -6.09
N ILE A 151 -23.20 7.21 -6.85
CA ILE A 151 -21.99 8.04 -6.84
C ILE A 151 -22.01 8.99 -8.03
N ASN A 152 -21.81 10.29 -7.77
CA ASN A 152 -21.65 11.31 -8.79
C ASN A 152 -20.17 11.69 -8.96
N TYR A 153 -19.61 11.39 -10.11
CA TYR A 153 -18.19 11.54 -10.46
C TYR A 153 -17.82 12.99 -10.83
N ARG A 154 -18.81 13.88 -10.99
CA ARG A 154 -18.58 15.30 -11.27
C ARG A 154 -18.42 16.12 -9.99
N ASN A 155 -19.25 15.87 -8.98
CA ASN A 155 -19.31 16.67 -7.74
C ASN A 155 -18.97 15.89 -6.45
N GLY A 156 -18.65 14.60 -6.57
CA GLY A 156 -18.22 13.77 -5.45
C GLY A 156 -19.31 13.47 -4.42
N THR A 157 -20.58 13.49 -4.81
CA THR A 157 -21.69 13.11 -3.91
C THR A 157 -21.96 11.62 -3.94
N VAL A 158 -22.37 11.08 -2.79
CA VAL A 158 -22.87 9.72 -2.59
C VAL A 158 -24.27 9.85 -2.02
N ASN A 159 -25.28 9.38 -2.75
CA ASN A 159 -26.70 9.57 -2.39
C ASN A 159 -27.02 11.04 -2.04
N GLN A 160 -26.58 11.98 -2.90
CA GLN A 160 -26.77 13.43 -2.79
C GLN A 160 -26.01 14.12 -1.63
N SER A 161 -25.32 13.36 -0.77
CA SER A 161 -24.49 13.92 0.30
C SER A 161 -23.00 13.95 -0.11
N PRO A 162 -22.18 14.89 0.37
CA PRO A 162 -20.73 14.84 0.16
C PRO A 162 -20.15 13.50 0.64
N GLY A 163 -19.52 12.74 -0.25
CA GLY A 163 -18.97 11.42 0.10
C GLY A 163 -17.59 11.14 -0.47
N ILE A 164 -17.29 11.68 -1.66
CA ILE A 164 -16.01 11.48 -2.36
C ILE A 164 -15.20 12.77 -2.36
N PHE A 165 -14.06 12.74 -1.67
CA PHE A 165 -13.09 13.81 -1.60
C PHE A 165 -12.39 14.02 -2.95
N LYS A 166 -11.73 12.97 -3.43
CA LYS A 166 -11.00 12.95 -4.69
C LYS A 166 -11.18 11.63 -5.39
N ILE A 167 -10.89 11.64 -6.69
CA ILE A 167 -10.77 10.45 -7.52
C ILE A 167 -9.32 10.30 -7.98
N ILE A 168 -8.78 9.10 -7.91
CA ILE A 168 -7.46 8.70 -8.41
C ILE A 168 -7.65 7.81 -9.62
N TYR A 169 -6.98 8.15 -10.73
CA TYR A 169 -7.04 7.38 -11.96
C TYR A 169 -5.76 6.56 -12.13
N LEU A 170 -5.92 5.25 -12.31
CA LEU A 170 -4.86 4.31 -12.64
C LEU A 170 -5.10 3.69 -14.03
N ASP A 171 -4.04 3.30 -14.73
CA ASP A 171 -4.18 2.40 -15.88
C ASP A 171 -4.40 0.93 -15.44
N ARG A 172 -4.54 0.02 -16.41
CA ARG A 172 -4.74 -1.41 -16.14
C ARG A 172 -3.55 -2.08 -15.45
N GLN A 173 -2.35 -1.51 -15.56
CA GLN A 173 -1.14 -1.95 -14.86
C GLN A 173 -0.95 -1.23 -13.51
N GLY A 174 -1.96 -0.48 -13.08
CA GLY A 174 -1.98 0.29 -11.85
C GLY A 174 -1.07 1.52 -11.85
N LYS A 175 -0.51 1.94 -12.99
CA LYS A 175 0.29 3.15 -13.08
C LYS A 175 -0.59 4.35 -12.74
N PHE A 176 -0.11 5.21 -11.85
CA PHE A 176 -0.79 6.46 -11.56
C PHE A 176 -0.85 7.36 -12.80
N LEU A 177 -2.06 7.82 -13.15
CA LEU A 177 -2.30 8.71 -14.28
C LEU A 177 -2.55 10.14 -13.82
N SER A 178 -3.53 10.32 -12.93
CA SER A 178 -3.91 11.64 -12.40
C SER A 178 -4.78 11.50 -11.15
N GLU A 179 -4.99 12.61 -10.47
CA GLU A 179 -6.01 12.74 -9.44
C GLU A 179 -6.81 14.03 -9.62
N LYS A 180 -8.05 14.03 -9.13
CA LYS A 180 -8.93 15.19 -9.18
C LYS A 180 -9.73 15.31 -7.88
N ILE A 181 -9.67 16.48 -7.25
CA ILE A 181 -10.54 16.80 -6.11
C ILE A 181 -11.96 17.00 -6.65
N LEU A 182 -12.92 16.25 -6.10
CA LEU A 182 -14.33 16.35 -6.44
C LEU A 182 -15.10 17.16 -5.41
N ASN A 183 -14.84 16.94 -4.12
CA ASN A 183 -15.53 17.62 -3.03
C ASN A 183 -14.67 17.72 -1.77
N LYS A 184 -14.27 18.93 -1.36
CA LYS A 184 -13.40 19.10 -0.17
C LYS A 184 -14.01 18.56 1.14
N LYS A 185 -15.34 18.40 1.21
CA LYS A 185 -16.07 17.85 2.36
C LYS A 185 -16.26 16.33 2.28
N GLY A 186 -15.86 15.68 1.19
CA GLY A 186 -15.94 14.23 1.06
C GLY A 186 -15.04 13.50 2.06
N THR A 187 -15.45 12.30 2.44
CA THR A 187 -14.79 11.48 3.47
C THR A 187 -14.00 10.30 2.87
N ASN A 188 -14.20 10.01 1.58
CA ASN A 188 -13.56 8.90 0.90
C ASN A 188 -12.82 9.34 -0.37
N THR A 189 -11.78 8.61 -0.73
CA THR A 189 -11.10 8.66 -2.02
C THR A 189 -11.62 7.51 -2.89
N LEU A 190 -11.99 7.83 -4.11
CA LEU A 190 -12.39 6.84 -5.11
C LEU A 190 -11.18 6.50 -5.97
N VAL A 191 -10.88 5.22 -6.15
CA VAL A 191 -9.84 4.79 -7.10
C VAL A 191 -10.52 4.18 -8.30
N HIS A 192 -10.16 4.71 -9.46
CA HIS A 192 -10.70 4.37 -10.77
C HIS A 192 -9.66 3.64 -11.61
N TRP A 193 -10.00 2.45 -12.09
CA TRP A 193 -9.17 1.69 -13.02
C TRP A 193 -9.64 1.95 -14.44
N SER A 194 -8.87 2.76 -15.17
CA SER A 194 -9.21 3.16 -16.53
C SER A 194 -8.88 2.07 -17.54
N LEU A 195 -9.86 1.76 -18.41
CA LEU A 195 -9.63 0.88 -19.56
C LEU A 195 -8.97 1.59 -20.75
N GLY A 196 -8.98 2.93 -20.79
CA GLY A 196 -8.39 3.76 -21.86
C GLY A 196 -7.23 4.64 -21.37
N LYS A 197 -6.38 5.08 -22.30
CA LYS A 197 -5.23 5.98 -22.02
C LYS A 197 -5.64 7.33 -21.40
N ASP A 198 -6.90 7.72 -21.60
CA ASP A 198 -7.40 9.05 -21.25
C ASP A 198 -8.12 9.09 -19.88
N GLY A 199 -8.21 7.98 -19.14
CA GLY A 199 -8.83 7.95 -17.81
C GLY A 199 -10.37 7.95 -17.80
N LYS A 200 -11.02 8.05 -18.96
CA LYS A 200 -12.46 8.38 -19.07
C LYS A 200 -13.42 7.19 -19.11
N ASP A 201 -12.93 5.98 -19.38
CA ASP A 201 -13.80 4.80 -19.42
C ASP A 201 -13.99 4.22 -18.03
N ILE A 202 -15.20 4.45 -17.49
CA ILE A 202 -15.60 4.01 -16.16
C ILE A 202 -16.34 2.69 -16.27
N THR A 203 -15.60 1.57 -16.23
CA THR A 203 -16.16 0.28 -16.68
C THR A 203 -15.90 -0.89 -15.74
N GLN A 204 -14.91 -0.88 -14.84
CA GLN A 204 -14.66 -2.03 -13.94
C GLN A 204 -14.12 -1.66 -12.55
N ASN A 205 -14.58 -2.44 -11.55
CA ASN A 205 -14.09 -2.60 -10.17
C ASN A 205 -13.36 -1.38 -9.57
N ASN A 206 -14.13 -0.51 -8.95
CA ASN A 206 -13.57 0.62 -8.22
C ASN A 206 -13.34 0.24 -6.76
N ILE A 207 -12.39 0.89 -6.09
CA ILE A 207 -12.25 0.78 -4.63
C ILE A 207 -12.51 2.15 -4.02
N MET A 208 -13.24 2.17 -2.92
CA MET A 208 -13.41 3.34 -2.08
C MET A 208 -12.54 3.18 -0.85
N ILE A 209 -11.73 4.19 -0.56
CA ILE A 209 -10.76 4.20 0.54
C ILE A 209 -11.06 5.43 1.41
N PRO A 210 -10.99 5.36 2.75
CA PRO A 210 -11.15 6.54 3.59
C PRO A 210 -10.10 7.58 3.24
N LYS A 211 -10.48 8.85 3.30
CA LYS A 211 -9.62 9.96 2.90
C LYS A 211 -8.26 9.91 3.59
N TRP A 212 -8.23 9.78 4.92
CA TRP A 212 -6.98 9.74 5.69
C TRP A 212 -6.10 8.55 5.26
N MET A 213 -6.71 7.38 5.03
CA MET A 213 -6.00 6.17 4.65
C MET A 213 -5.36 6.30 3.27
N SER A 214 -6.07 6.92 2.31
CA SER A 214 -5.56 7.15 0.96
C SER A 214 -4.33 8.05 0.90
N GLU A 215 -4.06 8.81 1.96
CA GLU A 215 -2.91 9.69 2.05
C GLU A 215 -1.68 9.03 2.69
N THR A 216 -1.83 7.83 3.27
CA THR A 216 -0.72 7.08 3.88
C THR A 216 0.28 6.60 2.84
N ILE A 217 1.56 6.48 3.20
CA ILE A 217 2.62 5.99 2.32
C ILE A 217 2.33 4.58 1.83
N LEU A 218 1.78 3.72 2.67
CA LEU A 218 1.39 2.37 2.28
C LEU A 218 0.43 2.37 1.10
N VAL A 219 -0.66 3.15 1.18
CA VAL A 219 -1.67 3.20 0.12
C VAL A 219 -1.16 3.97 -1.08
N LYS A 220 -0.40 5.05 -0.88
CA LYS A 220 0.24 5.81 -1.96
C LYS A 220 1.17 4.93 -2.80
N LEU A 221 2.03 4.12 -2.17
CA LEU A 221 2.87 3.14 -2.88
C LEU A 221 2.00 2.08 -3.59
N TYR A 222 0.97 1.55 -2.93
CA TYR A 222 0.04 0.61 -3.58
C TYR A 222 -0.68 1.20 -4.80
N LEU A 223 -0.99 2.51 -4.78
CA LEU A 223 -1.62 3.23 -5.89
C LEU A 223 -0.62 3.83 -6.88
N GLY A 224 0.69 3.72 -6.61
CA GLY A 224 1.73 4.18 -7.52
C GLY A 224 1.95 5.69 -7.48
N GLN A 225 1.46 6.34 -6.43
CA GLN A 225 1.63 7.76 -6.14
C GLN A 225 2.86 7.95 -5.23
N PHE A 226 4.05 7.97 -5.79
CA PHE A 226 5.29 8.09 -5.02
C PHE A 226 6.27 9.08 -5.63
N ASN A 227 7.13 9.65 -4.80
CA ASN A 227 8.23 10.50 -5.18
C ASN A 227 9.41 9.65 -5.66
N PRO A 228 9.81 9.74 -6.95
CA PRO A 228 10.91 8.94 -7.50
C PRO A 228 12.28 9.28 -6.91
N LYS A 229 12.40 10.41 -6.19
CA LYS A 229 13.62 10.73 -5.42
C LYS A 229 13.75 9.90 -4.15
N LEU A 230 12.65 9.40 -3.60
CA LEU A 230 12.61 8.61 -2.36
C LEU A 230 12.45 7.12 -2.66
N PHE A 231 11.60 6.76 -3.62
CA PHE A 231 11.32 5.37 -3.95
C PHE A 231 11.55 5.08 -5.42
N LYS A 232 12.12 3.92 -5.72
CA LYS A 232 12.27 3.41 -7.07
C LYS A 232 11.44 2.13 -7.21
N LEU A 233 10.44 2.15 -8.07
CA LEU A 233 9.66 0.94 -8.41
C LEU A 233 10.57 -0.05 -9.13
N VAL A 234 10.78 -1.23 -8.54
CA VAL A 234 11.65 -2.29 -9.10
C VAL A 234 10.85 -3.45 -9.68
N SER A 235 9.67 -3.72 -9.15
CA SER A 235 8.74 -4.73 -9.67
C SER A 235 7.30 -4.25 -9.53
N ASN A 236 6.49 -4.46 -10.57
CA ASN A 236 5.09 -4.06 -10.62
C ASN A 236 4.23 -5.21 -11.16
N HIS A 237 3.48 -5.83 -10.25
CA HIS A 237 2.47 -6.86 -10.54
C HIS A 237 1.10 -6.43 -10.01
N PHE A 238 0.73 -5.16 -10.23
CA PHE A 238 -0.56 -4.65 -9.78
C PHE A 238 -1.73 -5.45 -10.38
N PRO A 239 -2.80 -5.73 -9.60
CA PRO A 239 -3.06 -5.29 -8.23
C PRO A 239 -2.44 -6.15 -7.14
N ASP A 240 -1.72 -7.22 -7.50
CA ASP A 240 -1.27 -8.22 -6.56
C ASP A 240 -0.11 -7.72 -5.71
N ALA A 241 0.93 -7.14 -6.30
CA ALA A 241 2.08 -6.64 -5.54
C ALA A 241 2.90 -5.58 -6.27
N ARG A 242 3.66 -4.82 -5.48
CA ARG A 242 4.75 -3.95 -5.92
C ARG A 242 5.92 -4.03 -4.97
N ILE A 243 7.11 -3.87 -5.51
CA ILE A 243 8.32 -3.75 -4.72
C ILE A 243 9.02 -2.45 -5.10
N TYR A 244 9.41 -1.72 -4.07
CA TYR A 244 10.14 -0.45 -4.19
C TYR A 244 11.48 -0.56 -3.51
N GLU A 245 12.55 -0.13 -4.18
CA GLU A 245 13.83 0.19 -3.55
C GLU A 245 13.72 1.57 -2.90
N LEU A 246 14.21 1.72 -1.66
CA LEU A 246 14.34 3.01 -0.98
C LEU A 246 15.67 3.64 -1.40
N ASN A 247 15.62 4.86 -1.93
CA ASN A 247 16.81 5.55 -2.38
C ASN A 247 17.66 5.99 -1.18
N LEU A 248 18.97 5.76 -1.27
CA LEU A 248 19.92 6.10 -0.22
C LEU A 248 20.27 7.59 -0.20
#